data_AF-A0A955JGW1-F1
#
_entry.id   AF-A0A955JGW1-F1
#
_cell.length_a   1.000
_cell.length_b   1.000
_cell.length_c   1.000
_cell.angle_alpha   90.00
_cell.angle_beta   90.00
_cell.angle_gamma   90.00
#
_symmetry.space_group_name_H-M   'P 1'
#
loop_
_entity.id
_entity.type
_entity.pdbx_description
1 polymer ?
#
loop_
_entity_poly.entity_id
_entity_poly.type
_entity_poly.pdbx_seq_one_letter_code
_entity_poly.pdbx_strand_id
1 'polypeptide(L)'
;MTADAVTEATEATLRRELRLMTRWLIGKDPEPEVTARWLHWHAQQVASVSGTLDTALVVLARGGPAGLALADVFAARFRRHGVLRRKLVLVLALLECRAEPSKILDVPDGGGAGIVWPRLVLAAVSEALLLVAAIPVVGLVWALCALSPRSSR
;
A
#
# COMPACT_ATOMS: atom_id res chain seq x y z
N MET A 1 30.44 -4.05 -2.18
CA MET A 1 29.03 -4.37 -2.51
C MET A 1 28.87 -4.08 -4.00
N THR A 2 28.73 -5.12 -4.82
CA THR A 2 28.67 -4.98 -6.29
C THR A 2 27.32 -4.35 -6.70
N ALA A 3 27.28 -3.66 -7.84
CA ALA A 3 26.06 -3.02 -8.35
C ALA A 3 24.90 -4.02 -8.51
N ASP A 4 25.22 -5.27 -8.83
CA ASP A 4 24.24 -6.35 -8.99
C ASP A 4 23.53 -6.68 -7.67
N ALA A 5 24.25 -6.70 -6.54
CA ALA A 5 23.67 -6.99 -5.23
C ALA A 5 22.69 -5.90 -4.76
N VAL A 6 22.94 -4.64 -5.13
CA VAL A 6 22.02 -3.52 -4.82
C VAL A 6 20.73 -3.65 -5.63
N THR A 7 20.85 -4.04 -6.90
CA THR A 7 19.71 -4.23 -7.80
C THR A 7 18.82 -5.37 -7.31
N GLU A 8 19.41 -6.50 -6.93
CA GLU A 8 18.70 -7.68 -6.44
C GLU A 8 17.96 -7.39 -5.11
N ALA A 9 18.61 -6.69 -4.17
CA ALA A 9 17.98 -6.28 -2.91
C ALA A 9 16.80 -5.31 -3.13
N THR A 10 16.94 -4.39 -4.09
CA THR A 10 15.89 -3.43 -4.46
C THR A 10 14.70 -4.16 -5.08
N GLU A 11 14.97 -5.08 -6.01
CA GLU A 11 13.94 -5.89 -6.64
C GLU A 11 13.19 -6.77 -5.62
N ALA A 12 13.91 -7.43 -4.71
CA ALA A 12 13.31 -8.22 -3.64
C ALA A 12 12.37 -7.37 -2.76
N THR A 13 12.77 -6.13 -2.46
CA THR A 13 11.96 -5.17 -1.71
C THR A 13 10.68 -4.80 -2.48
N LEU A 14 10.80 -4.49 -3.77
CA LEU A 14 9.66 -4.14 -4.63
C LEU A 14 8.68 -5.29 -4.81
N ARG A 15 9.17 -6.54 -4.93
CA ARG A 15 8.35 -7.75 -4.98
C ARG A 15 7.58 -7.94 -3.67
N ARG A 16 8.24 -7.76 -2.52
CA ARG A 16 7.58 -7.83 -1.21
C ARG A 16 6.50 -6.77 -1.07
N GLU A 17 6.78 -5.54 -1.48
CA GLU A 17 5.83 -4.43 -1.46
C GLU A 17 4.59 -4.74 -2.31
N LEU A 18 4.78 -5.21 -3.56
CA LEU A 18 3.68 -5.64 -4.42
C LEU A 18 2.84 -6.73 -3.78
N ARG A 19 3.46 -7.78 -3.22
CA ARG A 19 2.73 -8.87 -2.54
C ARG A 19 1.83 -8.37 -1.41
N LEU A 20 2.34 -7.46 -0.57
CA LEU A 20 1.54 -6.88 0.52
C LEU A 20 0.35 -6.10 -0.04
N MET A 21 0.57 -5.26 -1.05
CA MET A 21 -0.48 -4.46 -1.67
C MET A 21 -1.53 -5.31 -2.39
N THR A 22 -1.12 -6.33 -3.15
CA THR A 22 -2.05 -7.24 -3.82
C THR A 22 -2.87 -8.06 -2.83
N ARG A 23 -2.24 -8.60 -1.77
CA ARG A 23 -2.97 -9.30 -0.70
C ARG A 23 -3.93 -8.38 0.05
N TRP A 24 -3.54 -7.12 0.26
CA TRP A 24 -4.43 -6.13 0.87
C TRP A 24 -5.65 -5.82 0.01
N LEU A 25 -5.47 -5.65 -1.31
CA LEU A 25 -6.54 -5.28 -2.22
C LEU A 25 -7.47 -6.43 -2.59
N ILE A 26 -6.92 -7.62 -2.87
CA ILE A 26 -7.68 -8.76 -3.43
C ILE A 26 -7.48 -10.08 -2.67
N GLY A 27 -6.75 -10.08 -1.55
CA GLY A 27 -6.54 -11.27 -0.72
C GLY A 27 -5.62 -12.34 -1.32
N LYS A 28 -4.99 -12.10 -2.47
CA LYS A 28 -4.18 -13.08 -3.22
C LYS A 28 -2.76 -12.59 -3.49
N ASP A 29 -1.86 -13.51 -3.83
CA ASP A 29 -0.53 -13.16 -4.32
C ASP A 29 -0.58 -12.63 -5.77
N PRO A 30 0.33 -11.72 -6.14
CA PRO A 30 0.43 -11.20 -7.50
C PRO A 30 0.94 -12.28 -8.45
N GLU A 31 0.34 -12.33 -9.63
CA GLU A 31 0.79 -13.19 -10.71
C GLU A 31 2.17 -12.74 -11.26
N PRO A 32 2.94 -13.65 -11.89
CA PRO A 32 4.29 -13.34 -12.39
C PRO A 32 4.33 -12.15 -13.36
N GLU A 33 3.32 -12.04 -14.23
CA GLU A 33 3.24 -10.94 -15.18
C GLU A 33 2.87 -9.59 -14.53
N VAL A 34 2.06 -9.55 -13.46
CA VAL A 34 1.84 -8.31 -12.66
C VAL A 34 3.17 -7.87 -12.09
N THR A 35 3.91 -8.83 -11.54
CA THR A 35 5.22 -8.59 -10.94
C THR A 35 6.20 -8.03 -11.96
N ALA A 36 6.25 -8.59 -13.17
CA ALA A 36 7.09 -8.08 -14.25
C ALA A 36 6.72 -6.64 -14.64
N ARG A 37 5.44 -6.31 -14.81
CA ARG A 37 4.98 -4.95 -15.13
C ARG A 37 5.28 -3.95 -14.01
N TRP A 38 5.09 -4.36 -12.75
CA TRP A 38 5.40 -3.54 -11.58
C TRP A 38 6.89 -3.19 -11.49
N LEU A 39 7.77 -4.16 -11.72
CA LEU A 39 9.21 -3.96 -11.74
C LEU A 39 9.64 -3.09 -12.91
N HIS A 40 9.08 -3.34 -14.09
CA HIS A 40 9.34 -2.53 -15.28
C HIS A 40 8.97 -1.06 -15.08
N TRP A 41 7.80 -0.79 -14.48
CA TRP A 41 7.38 0.58 -14.17
C TRP A 41 8.33 1.26 -13.16
N HIS A 42 8.77 0.55 -12.11
CA HIS A 42 9.71 1.09 -11.13
C HIS A 42 11.09 1.36 -11.73
N ALA A 43 11.53 0.56 -12.71
CA ALA A 43 12.79 0.79 -13.42
C ALA A 43 12.76 2.07 -14.27
N GLN A 44 11.58 2.49 -14.74
CA GLN A 44 11.39 3.69 -15.56
C GLN A 44 11.09 4.96 -14.76
N GLN A 45 10.66 4.82 -13.51
CA GLN A 45 10.36 5.97 -12.66
C GLN A 45 11.65 6.59 -12.12
N VAL A 46 11.90 7.84 -12.51
CA VAL A 46 12.84 8.71 -11.80
C VAL A 46 12.30 8.89 -10.38
N ALA A 47 13.14 8.64 -9.37
CA ALA A 47 12.76 8.69 -7.96
C ALA A 47 11.90 9.93 -7.68
N SER A 48 10.58 9.74 -7.51
CA SER A 48 9.68 10.84 -7.25
C SER A 48 10.07 11.48 -5.93
N VAL A 49 10.28 12.80 -5.90
CA VAL A 49 10.58 13.52 -4.66
C VAL A 49 9.43 13.29 -3.68
N SER A 50 9.67 12.42 -2.70
CA SER A 50 8.70 12.11 -1.66
C SER A 50 9.00 12.96 -0.43
N GLY A 51 7.97 13.61 0.11
CA GLY A 51 8.09 14.27 1.41
C GLY A 51 8.43 13.24 2.51
N THR A 52 9.02 13.70 3.61
CA THR A 52 9.39 12.81 4.75
C THR A 52 8.21 11.99 5.26
N LEU A 53 7.01 12.58 5.28
CA LEU A 53 5.78 11.89 5.65
C LEU A 53 5.37 10.80 4.65
N ASP A 54 5.53 11.03 3.34
CA ASP A 54 5.20 10.01 2.35
C ASP A 54 6.18 8.83 2.44
N THR A 55 7.45 9.11 2.70
CA THR A 55 8.47 8.07 2.97
C THR A 55 8.11 7.28 4.22
N ALA A 56 7.72 7.95 5.32
CA ALA A 56 7.28 7.30 6.55
C ALA A 56 6.08 6.36 6.33
N LEU A 57 5.08 6.79 5.57
CA LEU A 57 3.92 5.97 5.24
C LEU A 57 4.29 4.74 4.40
N VAL A 58 5.21 4.89 3.42
CA VAL A 58 5.71 3.75 2.63
C VAL A 58 6.52 2.78 3.49
N VAL A 59 7.34 3.28 4.42
CA VAL A 59 8.09 2.43 5.37
C VAL A 59 7.13 1.67 6.28
N LEU A 60 6.11 2.34 6.83
CA LEU A 60 5.08 1.72 7.66
C LEU A 60 4.33 0.63 6.89
N ALA A 61 3.95 0.90 5.64
CA ALA A 61 3.28 -0.05 4.76
C ALA A 61 4.11 -1.31 4.49
N ARG A 62 5.44 -1.19 4.42
CA ARG A 62 6.36 -2.33 4.22
C ARG A 62 6.50 -3.22 5.46
N GLY A 63 6.11 -2.73 6.64
CA GLY A 63 6.18 -3.46 7.90
C GLY A 63 5.29 -4.70 7.95
N GLY A 64 4.22 -4.75 7.14
CA GLY A 64 3.32 -5.90 7.04
C GLY A 64 1.86 -5.48 6.81
N PRO A 65 0.91 -6.44 6.84
CA PRO A 65 -0.49 -6.18 6.54
C PRO A 65 -1.12 -5.10 7.44
N ALA A 66 -0.86 -5.15 8.75
CA ALA A 66 -1.38 -4.15 9.69
C ALA A 66 -0.78 -2.75 9.45
N GLY A 67 0.52 -2.68 9.15
CA GLY A 67 1.18 -1.41 8.83
C GLY A 67 0.63 -0.80 7.54
N LEU A 68 0.38 -1.62 6.52
CA LEU A 68 -0.26 -1.19 5.28
C LEU A 68 -1.68 -0.70 5.51
N ALA A 69 -2.49 -1.42 6.30
CA ALA A 69 -3.85 -0.99 6.65
C ALA A 69 -3.85 0.39 7.33
N LEU A 70 -3.04 0.57 8.37
CA LEU A 70 -2.94 1.85 9.08
C LEU A 70 -2.46 2.98 8.16
N ALA A 71 -1.45 2.72 7.34
CA ALA A 71 -0.92 3.70 6.42
C ALA A 71 -1.94 4.07 5.32
N ASP A 72 -2.73 3.12 4.84
CA ASP A 72 -3.75 3.35 3.82
C ASP A 72 -4.93 4.16 4.36
N VAL A 73 -5.47 3.82 5.54
CA VAL A 73 -6.56 4.57 6.20
C VAL A 73 -6.12 6.02 6.44
N PHE A 74 -4.92 6.22 6.95
CA PHE A 74 -4.36 7.56 7.15
C PHE A 74 -4.20 8.30 5.81
N ALA A 75 -3.61 7.66 4.80
CA ALA A 75 -3.36 8.28 3.51
C ALA A 75 -4.67 8.61 2.77
N ALA A 76 -5.69 7.76 2.84
CA ALA A 76 -7.01 8.01 2.26
C ALA A 76 -7.65 9.28 2.83
N ARG A 77 -7.44 9.57 4.12
CA ARG A 77 -8.00 10.75 4.78
C ARG A 77 -7.18 12.03 4.61
N PHE A 78 -5.85 11.93 4.72
CA PHE A 78 -4.95 13.09 4.84
C PHE A 78 -3.98 13.27 3.66
N ARG A 79 -3.71 12.21 2.88
CA ARG A 79 -2.71 12.21 1.80
C ARG A 79 -3.25 11.51 0.56
N ARG A 80 -4.41 11.94 0.06
CA ARG A 80 -5.10 11.33 -1.09
C ARG A 80 -4.23 11.22 -2.35
N HIS A 81 -3.34 12.20 -2.54
CA HIS A 81 -2.36 12.24 -3.64
C HIS A 81 -0.94 11.85 -3.20
N GLY A 82 -0.80 11.18 -2.04
CA GLY A 82 0.49 10.71 -1.54
C GLY A 82 1.04 9.53 -2.35
N VAL A 83 2.34 9.26 -2.18
CA VAL A 83 3.03 8.17 -2.89
C VAL A 83 2.36 6.82 -2.64
N LEU A 84 1.98 6.52 -1.39
CA LEU A 84 1.33 5.25 -1.04
C LEU A 84 0.01 5.03 -1.80
N ARG A 85 -0.88 6.02 -1.83
CA ARG A 85 -2.16 5.91 -2.56
C ARG A 85 -1.95 5.79 -4.06
N ARG A 86 -1.00 6.52 -4.65
CA ARG A 86 -0.65 6.36 -6.07
C ARG A 86 -0.16 4.94 -6.38
N LYS A 87 0.65 4.35 -5.49
CA LYS A 87 1.09 2.96 -5.64
C LYS A 87 -0.07 1.98 -5.54
N LEU A 88 -0.98 2.14 -4.58
CA LEU A 88 -2.16 1.28 -4.45
C LEU A 88 -3.08 1.38 -5.68
N VAL A 89 -3.32 2.59 -6.19
CA VAL A 89 -4.08 2.81 -7.42
C VAL A 89 -3.38 2.16 -8.63
N LEU A 90 -2.05 2.25 -8.71
CA LEU A 90 -1.27 1.59 -9.76
C LEU A 90 -1.40 0.06 -9.68
N VAL A 91 -1.29 -0.53 -8.48
CA VAL A 91 -1.49 -1.97 -8.29
C VAL A 91 -2.90 -2.37 -8.71
N LEU A 92 -3.92 -1.60 -8.31
CA LEU A 92 -5.30 -1.84 -8.73
C LEU A 92 -5.44 -1.80 -10.27
N ALA A 93 -4.90 -0.77 -10.92
CA ALA A 93 -4.91 -0.65 -12.37
C ALA A 93 -4.19 -1.82 -13.07
N LEU A 94 -3.07 -2.30 -12.52
CA LEU A 94 -2.36 -3.46 -13.05
C LEU A 94 -3.17 -4.75 -12.92
N LEU A 95 -3.96 -4.88 -11.85
CA LEU A 95 -4.87 -6.00 -11.65
C LEU A 95 -6.08 -5.92 -12.59
N GLU A 96 -6.67 -4.73 -12.78
CA GLU A 96 -7.81 -4.50 -13.68
C GLU A 96 -7.45 -4.67 -15.17
N CYS A 97 -6.22 -4.34 -15.56
CA CYS A 97 -5.73 -4.51 -16.94
C CYS A 97 -5.52 -5.98 -17.36
N ARG A 98 -5.88 -6.95 -16.52
CA ARG A 98 -5.92 -8.38 -16.86
C ARG A 98 -7.31 -8.79 -17.28
N ALA A 99 -7.40 -9.79 -18.17
CA ALA A 99 -8.68 -10.28 -18.70
C ALA A 99 -9.49 -11.11 -17.69
N GLU A 100 -8.86 -11.64 -16.63
CA GLU A 100 -9.45 -12.63 -15.73
C GLU A 100 -10.25 -12.12 -14.49
N PRO A 101 -10.01 -10.93 -13.88
CA PRO A 101 -10.57 -10.62 -12.56
C PRO A 101 -11.97 -10.00 -12.55
N SER A 102 -12.60 -9.73 -13.69
CA SER A 102 -13.96 -9.16 -13.74
C SER A 102 -14.98 -10.03 -12.99
N LYS A 103 -14.81 -11.36 -13.02
CA LYS A 103 -15.68 -12.30 -12.32
C LYS A 103 -15.50 -12.34 -10.80
N ILE A 104 -14.43 -11.79 -10.24
CA ILE A 104 -14.20 -11.80 -8.78
C ILE A 104 -14.64 -10.48 -8.15
N LEU A 105 -14.46 -9.36 -8.87
CA LEU A 105 -14.82 -8.03 -8.38
C LEU A 105 -16.33 -7.75 -8.48
N ASP A 106 -17.02 -8.37 -9.44
CA ASP A 106 -18.45 -8.12 -9.69
C ASP A 106 -19.41 -9.09 -8.97
N VAL A 107 -18.93 -10.05 -8.16
CA VAL A 107 -19.84 -10.94 -7.43
C VAL A 107 -20.49 -10.14 -6.30
N PRO A 108 -21.82 -9.92 -6.32
CA PRO A 108 -22.49 -9.30 -5.20
C PRO A 108 -22.32 -10.21 -3.99
N ASP A 109 -21.80 -9.69 -2.89
CA ASP A 109 -21.84 -10.38 -1.61
C ASP A 109 -23.31 -10.70 -1.32
N GLY A 110 -23.69 -11.98 -1.37
CA GLY A 110 -25.08 -12.47 -1.34
C GLY A 110 -25.80 -12.29 0.00
N GLY A 111 -25.76 -11.10 0.60
CA GLY A 111 -26.43 -10.74 1.84
C GLY A 111 -27.71 -9.96 1.59
N GLY A 112 -28.82 -10.41 2.19
CA GLY A 112 -30.05 -9.63 2.24
C GLY A 112 -29.87 -8.30 2.99
N ALA A 113 -30.74 -7.31 2.71
CA ALA A 113 -30.64 -5.93 3.23
C ALA A 113 -30.46 -5.83 4.76
N GLY A 114 -30.94 -6.82 5.53
CA GLY A 114 -30.77 -6.89 6.98
C GLY A 114 -29.34 -7.17 7.47
N ILE A 115 -28.49 -7.81 6.66
CA ILE A 115 -27.08 -8.13 7.02
C ILE A 115 -26.12 -7.01 6.58
N VAL A 116 -26.54 -6.20 5.60
CA VAL A 116 -25.71 -5.12 5.04
C VAL A 116 -25.48 -4.00 6.08
N TRP A 117 -26.53 -3.58 6.80
CA TRP A 117 -26.43 -2.53 7.81
C TRP A 117 -25.44 -2.82 8.95
N PRO A 118 -25.51 -3.95 9.67
CA PRO A 118 -24.55 -4.23 10.73
C PRO A 118 -23.12 -4.38 10.21
N ARG A 119 -22.93 -4.92 8.99
CA ARG A 119 -21.62 -4.97 8.34
C ARG A 119 -21.06 -3.58 8.04
N LEU A 120 -21.90 -2.67 7.52
CA LEU A 120 -21.51 -1.29 7.26
C LEU A 120 -21.14 -0.56 8.55
N VAL A 121 -21.94 -0.72 9.62
CA VAL A 121 -21.64 -0.10 10.92
C VAL A 121 -20.34 -0.65 11.48
N LEU A 122 -20.14 -1.97 11.46
CA LEU A 122 -18.91 -2.58 11.94
C LEU A 122 -17.69 -2.13 11.13
N ALA A 123 -17.82 -2.07 9.80
CA ALA A 123 -16.78 -1.54 8.92
C ALA A 123 -16.45 -0.08 9.28
N ALA A 124 -17.46 0.78 9.40
CA ALA A 124 -17.28 2.19 9.76
C ALA A 124 -16.64 2.37 11.14
N VAL A 125 -17.04 1.58 12.14
CA VAL A 125 -16.43 1.59 13.47
C VAL A 125 -14.98 1.12 13.41
N SER A 126 -14.70 0.02 12.69
CA SER A 126 -13.34 -0.50 12.54
C SER A 126 -12.41 0.52 11.85
N GLU A 127 -12.90 1.21 10.83
CA GLU A 127 -12.19 2.28 10.13
C GLU A 127 -11.94 3.47 11.04
N ALA A 128 -12.94 3.88 11.85
CA ALA A 128 -12.78 4.97 12.80
C ALA A 128 -11.73 4.64 13.87
N LEU A 129 -11.74 3.41 14.40
CA LEU A 129 -10.75 2.93 15.36
C LEU A 129 -9.35 2.88 14.75
N LEU A 130 -9.22 2.37 13.52
CA LEU A 130 -7.95 2.36 12.79
C LEU A 130 -7.43 3.77 12.54
N LEU A 131 -8.29 4.71 12.18
CA LEU A 131 -7.91 6.11 11.96
C LEU A 131 -7.39 6.75 13.26
N VAL A 132 -8.07 6.55 14.38
CA VAL A 132 -7.63 7.04 15.70
C VAL A 132 -6.28 6.43 16.08
N ALA A 133 -6.08 5.13 15.85
CA ALA A 133 -4.82 4.45 16.11
C ALA A 133 -3.69 4.87 15.15
N ALA A 134 -4.01 5.22 13.91
CA ALA A 134 -3.01 5.62 12.91
C ALA A 134 -2.36 6.97 13.24
N ILE A 135 -3.08 7.91 13.86
CA ILE A 135 -2.56 9.24 14.21
C ILE A 135 -1.28 9.17 15.07
N PRO A 136 -1.27 8.51 16.25
CA PRO A 136 -0.07 8.43 17.08
C PRO A 136 1.04 7.59 16.42
N VAL A 137 0.69 6.52 15.70
CA VAL A 137 1.69 5.66 15.03
C VAL A 137 2.40 6.41 13.92
N VAL A 138 1.66 7.09 13.04
CA VAL A 138 2.24 7.88 11.94
C VAL A 138 3.01 9.07 12.50
N GLY A 139 2.50 9.72 13.56
CA GLY A 139 3.22 10.79 14.26
C GLY A 139 4.56 10.32 14.81
N LEU A 140 4.61 9.14 15.43
CA LEU A 140 5.84 8.55 15.96
C LEU A 140 6.83 8.20 14.84
N VAL A 141 6.39 7.51 13.79
CA VAL A 141 7.26 7.16 12.64
C VAL A 141 7.80 8.43 11.98
N TRP A 142 6.97 9.45 11.79
CA TRP A 142 7.40 10.73 11.23
C TRP A 142 8.43 11.42 12.14
N ALA A 143 8.21 11.46 13.45
CA ALA A 143 9.17 12.02 14.41
C ALA A 143 10.51 11.27 14.36
N LEU A 144 10.49 9.93 14.32
CA LEU A 144 11.70 9.12 14.18
C LEU A 144 12.45 9.41 12.86
N CYS A 145 11.73 9.56 11.75
CA CYS A 145 12.33 9.92 10.47
C CYS A 145 12.84 11.38 10.43
N ALA A 146 12.21 12.29 11.17
CA ALA A 146 12.65 13.68 11.27
C ALA A 146 13.91 13.82 12.15
N LEU A 147 14.02 12.98 13.18
CA LEU A 147 15.16 12.95 14.10
C LEU A 147 16.37 12.23 13.53
N SER A 148 16.21 11.37 12.52
CA SER A 148 17.37 10.77 11.85
C SER A 148 18.16 11.87 11.12
N PRO A 149 19.40 12.19 11.55
CA PRO A 149 20.18 13.25 10.94
C PRO A 149 20.37 12.91 9.47
N ARG A 150 19.93 13.81 8.59
CA ARG A 150 20.22 13.72 7.15
C ARG A 150 21.73 13.71 7.00
N SER A 151 22.30 12.53 6.83
CA SER A 151 23.68 12.37 6.36
C SER A 151 23.73 13.03 4.98
N SER A 152 24.28 14.24 4.94
CA SER A 152 24.51 15.00 3.73
C SER A 152 25.41 14.17 2.82
N ARG A 153 24.84 13.64 1.75
CA ARG A 153 25.58 13.27 0.54
C ARG A 153 25.50 14.43 -0.44
#